data_AF-A0A7C2PQR8-F1
#
_entry.id   AF-A0A7C2PQR8-F1
#
_cell.length_a   1.000
_cell.length_b   1.000
_cell.length_c   1.000
_cell.angle_alpha   90.00
_cell.angle_beta   90.00
_cell.angle_gamma   90.00
#
_symmetry.space_group_name_H-M   'P 1'
#
loop_
_entity.id
_entity.type
_entity.pdbx_description
1 polymer ?
#
loop_
_entity_poly.entity_id
_entity_poly.type
_entity_poly.pdbx_seq_one_letter_code
_entity_poly.pdbx_strand_id
1 'polypeptide(L)' 'MKRVEVVSPASVKVSPFILHEFIAPRDASAKPEKVTKKALRAMAKELGVSFDESQIEFAKKIINAYIKS' A
#
# COMPACT_ATOMS: atom_id res chain seq x y z
N MET A 1 -1.62 -28.57 -16.44
CA MET A 1 -1.80 -27.88 -17.74
C MET A 1 -2.78 -26.73 -17.54
N LYS A 2 -2.40 -25.48 -17.83
CA LYS A 2 -3.31 -24.33 -17.69
C LYS A 2 -4.11 -24.16 -18.99
N ARG A 3 -5.44 -24.02 -18.90
CA ARG A 3 -6.28 -23.66 -20.05
C ARG A 3 -5.95 -22.22 -20.46
N VAL A 4 -5.56 -22.02 -21.71
CA VAL A 4 -5.34 -20.70 -22.31
C VAL A 4 -6.46 -20.46 -23.30
N GLU A 5 -7.18 -19.36 -23.12
CA GLU A 5 -8.27 -18.93 -24.00
C GLU A 5 -7.79 -17.73 -24.80
N VAL A 6 -7.77 -17.87 -26.13
CA VAL A 6 -7.31 -16.81 -27.05
C VAL A 6 -8.53 -15.99 -27.45
N VAL A 7 -8.55 -14.72 -27.05
CA VAL A 7 -9.64 -13.78 -27.34
C VAL A 7 -9.27 -12.80 -28.45
N SER A 8 -10.28 -12.40 -29.23
CA SER A 8 -10.14 -11.41 -30.31
C SER A 8 -9.93 -10.00 -29.73
N PRO A 9 -9.08 -9.15 -30.33
CA PRO A 9 -8.92 -7.75 -29.91
C PRO A 9 -10.24 -6.98 -29.84
N ALA A 10 -11.20 -7.29 -30.72
CA ALA A 10 -12.52 -6.65 -30.74
C ALA A 10 -13.42 -7.02 -29.53
N SER A 11 -13.09 -8.11 -28.82
CA SER A 11 -13.79 -8.54 -27.60
C SER A 11 -13.20 -7.96 -26.32
N VAL A 12 -12.10 -7.19 -26.41
CA VAL A 12 -11.44 -6.58 -25.25
C VAL A 12 -11.93 -5.15 -25.09
N LYS A 13 -12.68 -4.90 -24.02
CA LYS A 13 -13.04 -3.54 -23.61
C LYS A 13 -11.83 -2.89 -22.93
N VAL A 14 -11.15 -1.99 -23.64
CA VAL A 14 -10.06 -1.20 -23.08
C VAL A 14 -10.63 0.05 -22.42
N SER A 15 -10.51 0.14 -21.09
CA SER A 15 -10.79 1.36 -20.34
C SER A 15 -9.48 2.06 -20.01
N PRO A 16 -9.40 3.40 -20.16
CA PRO A 16 -8.23 4.15 -19.70
C PRO A 16 -8.04 3.95 -18.20
N PHE A 17 -6.79 3.82 -17.78
CA PHE A 17 -6.45 3.73 -16.37
C PHE A 17 -6.58 5.11 -15.72
N ILE A 18 -7.65 5.34 -14.96
CA ILE A 18 -7.89 6.58 -14.25
C ILE A 18 -7.38 6.42 -12.82
N LEU A 19 -6.16 6.89 -12.55
CA LEU A 19 -5.50 6.75 -11.25
C LEU A 19 -6.38 7.17 -10.06
N HIS A 20 -7.17 8.24 -10.23
CA HIS A 20 -8.07 8.78 -9.21
C HIS A 20 -9.20 7.82 -8.78
N GLU A 21 -9.60 6.87 -9.63
CA GLU A 21 -10.60 5.86 -9.30
C GLU A 21 -10.05 4.76 -8.38
N PHE A 22 -8.72 4.64 -8.29
CA PHE A 22 -8.02 3.64 -7.49
C PHE A 22 -7.36 4.21 -6.24
N ILE A 23 -7.43 5.53 -6.05
CA ILE A 23 -6.99 6.19 -4.83
C ILE A 23 -8.24 6.41 -3.97
N ALA A 24 -8.30 5.79 -2.80
CA ALA A 24 -9.35 6.11 -1.83
C ALA A 24 -9.34 7.63 -1.57
N PRO A 25 -10.50 8.31 -1.57
CA PRO A 25 -10.56 9.73 -1.29
C PRO A 25 -9.85 9.96 0.05
N ARG A 26 -8.71 10.66 0.01
CA ARG A 26 -8.02 11.09 1.23
C ARG A 26 -9.00 12.00 1.93
N ASP A 27 -9.66 11.52 2.98
CA ASP A 27 -10.24 12.41 3.97
C ASP A 27 -9.10 13.26 4.50
N ALA A 28 -8.95 14.47 3.97
CA ALA A 28 -7.93 15.42 4.41
C ALA A 28 -8.12 15.79 5.90
N SER A 29 -9.28 15.46 6.47
CA SER A 29 -9.65 15.59 7.88
C SER A 29 -9.25 14.38 8.73
N ALA A 30 -8.97 13.21 8.13
CA ALA A 30 -8.56 12.02 8.85
C ALA A 30 -7.12 12.21 9.31
N LYS A 31 -6.95 12.63 10.57
CA LYS A 31 -5.65 12.55 11.24
C LYS A 31 -5.22 11.08 11.19
N PRO A 32 -4.01 10.76 10.70
CA PRO A 32 -3.52 9.40 10.77
C PRO A 32 -3.56 8.98 12.23
N GLU A 33 -4.22 7.85 12.50
CA GLU A 33 -4.35 7.34 13.84
C GLU A 33 -2.94 7.14 14.41
N LYS A 34 -2.70 7.66 15.63
CA LYS A 34 -1.37 7.55 16.24
C LYS A 34 -1.12 6.10 16.60
N VAL A 35 -0.36 5.40 15.76
CA VAL A 35 0.06 4.03 16.03
C VAL A 35 1.09 4.02 17.16
N THR A 36 0.79 3.31 18.25
CA THR A 36 1.71 3.15 19.38
C THR A 36 2.78 2.10 19.07
N LYS A 37 3.93 2.17 19.74
CA LYS A 37 5.00 1.15 19.62
C LYS A 37 4.51 -0.26 19.97
N LYS A 38 3.55 -0.37 20.90
CA LYS A 38 2.90 -1.64 21.28
C LYS A 38 2.10 -2.23 20.11
N ALA A 39 1.35 -1.40 19.39
CA ALA A 39 0.60 -1.82 18.21
C ALA A 39 1.52 -2.31 17.08
N LEU A 40 2.65 -1.62 16.84
CA LEU A 40 3.64 -2.06 15.84
C LEU A 40 4.26 -3.42 16.19
N ARG A 41 4.57 -3.66 17.48
CA ARG A 41 5.07 -4.96 17.93
C ARG A 41 4.03 -6.07 17.80
N ALA A 42 2.76 -5.77 18.08
CA ALA A 42 1.66 -6.72 17.91
C ALA A 42 1.50 -7.11 16.43
N MET A 43 1.47 -6.13 15.52
CA MET A 43 1.43 -6.38 14.07
C MET A 43 2.62 -7.19 13.57
N ALA A 44 3.83 -6.87 14.03
CA ALA A 44 5.03 -7.63 13.63
C ALA A 44 4.91 -9.11 14.04
N LYS A 45 4.37 -9.37 15.23
CA LYS A 45 4.09 -10.72 15.73
C LYS A 45 3.01 -11.43 14.90
N GLU A 46 1.93 -10.75 14.56
CA GLU A 46 0.85 -11.30 13.71
C GLU A 46 1.35 -11.66 12.31
N LEU A 47 2.23 -10.84 11.75
CA LEU A 47 2.82 -11.02 10.43
C LEU A 47 4.03 -11.98 10.42
N GLY A 48 4.46 -12.46 11.60
CA GLY A 48 5.63 -13.34 11.71
C GLY A 48 6.97 -12.70 11.34
N VAL A 49 7.07 -11.36 11.43
CA VAL A 49 8.30 -10.60 11.13
C VAL A 49 8.94 -10.06 12.40
N SER A 50 10.27 -9.93 12.38
CA SER A 50 11.02 -9.35 13.50
C SER A 50 10.76 -7.85 13.64
N PHE A 51 10.45 -7.41 14.86
CA PHE A 51 10.38 -5.98 15.17
C PHE A 51 11.80 -5.41 15.33
N ASP A 52 12.25 -4.61 14.38
CA ASP A 52 13.51 -3.85 14.44
C ASP A 52 13.21 -2.34 14.39
N GLU A 53 13.54 -1.64 15.48
CA GLU A 53 13.28 -0.21 15.62
C GLU A 53 14.12 0.63 14.65
N SER A 54 15.35 0.20 14.33
CA SER A 54 16.24 0.91 13.42
C SER A 54 15.71 0.92 11.99
N GLN A 55 15.14 -0.21 11.55
CA GLN A 55 14.51 -0.36 10.24
C GLN A 55 13.24 0.49 10.12
N ILE A 56 12.44 0.54 11.19
CA ILE A 56 11.23 1.37 11.24
C ILE A 56 11.59 2.86 11.16
N GLU A 57 12.63 3.31 11.87
CA GLU A 57 13.10 4.71 11.77
C GLU A 57 13.62 5.05 10.38
N PHE A 58 14.38 4.14 9.76
CA PHE A 58 14.87 4.30 8.40
C PHE A 58 13.72 4.39 7.39
N ALA A 59 12.74 3.48 7.46
CA ALA A 59 11.56 3.50 6.59
C ALA A 59 10.76 4.82 6.74
N LYS A 60 10.60 5.32 7.98
CA LYS A 60 9.97 6.63 8.23
C LYS A 60 10.71 7.77 7.52
N LYS A 61 12.05 7.76 7.50
CA LYS A 61 12.84 8.79 6.80
C LYS A 61 12.58 8.76 5.30
N ILE A 62 12.54 7.58 4.69
CA ILE A 62 12.26 7.42 3.24
C ILE A 62 10.86 7.92 2.90
N ILE A 63 9.85 7.47 3.64
CA ILE A 63 8.45 7.86 3.41
C ILE A 63 8.29 9.38 3.54
N ASN A 64 8.88 9.97 4.58
CA ASN A 64 8.84 11.42 4.77
C ASN A 64 9.55 12.20 3.66
N ALA A 65 10.66 11.68 3.13
CA ALA A 65 11.35 12.30 2.00
C ALA A 65 10.49 12.28 0.74
N TYR A 66 9.83 11.15 0.47
CA TYR A 66 8.95 10.98 -0.70
C TYR A 66 7.64 11.78 -0.62
N ILE A 67 7.08 11.96 0.57
CA ILE A 67 5.83 12.73 0.75
C ILE A 67 6.08 14.24 0.73
N LYS A 68 7.30 14.68 1.09
CA LYS A 68 7.67 16.10 1.12
C LYS A 68 8.29 16.62 -0.19
N SER A 69 8.58 15.74 -1.16
CA SER A 69 8.96 16.12 -2.53
C SER A 69 7.74 16.41 -3.37
#